data_AF-A0A965MN85-F1
#
_entry.id   AF-A0A965MN85-F1
#
_cell.length_a   1.000
_cell.length_b   1.000
_cell.length_c   1.000
_cell.angle_alpha   90.00
_cell.angle_beta   90.00
_cell.angle_gamma   90.00
#
_symmetry.space_group_name_H-M   'P 1'
#
loop_
_entity.id
_entity.type
_entity.pdbx_description
1 polymer ?
#
loop_
_entity_poly.entity_id
_entity_poly.type
_entity_poly.pdbx_seq_one_letter_code
_entity_poly.pdbx_strand_id
1 'polypeptide(L)'
;MATPGTGTTKGQVDGKFEARINQLEERAKKMAEVFETYMTDWRPWHTPDEIKTKELLDVPGMSFPSWDRNNINQIYSESVLAGPEKEGGTTGDLIAMKWQADFMAVEERAWRTRHASYARCMSFMHGRLHGHGLQKKSVFSFFKDNVQTHIDAGGAGG
;
A
#
# COMPACT_ATOMS: atom_id res chain seq x y z
N MET A 1 20.43 28.54 21.96
CA MET A 1 20.16 27.14 21.61
C MET A 1 18.66 26.97 21.56
N ALA A 2 18.09 26.69 20.39
CA ALA A 2 16.66 26.39 20.29
C ALA A 2 16.42 25.05 20.98
N THR A 3 15.53 25.02 21.96
CA THR A 3 15.00 23.78 22.54
C THR A 3 14.45 22.93 21.37
N PRO A 4 14.81 21.65 21.24
CA PRO A 4 14.26 20.80 20.20
C PRO A 4 12.73 20.85 20.31
N GLY A 5 12.09 21.46 19.31
CA GLY A 5 10.64 21.61 19.28
C GLY A 5 10.01 20.22 19.30
N THR A 6 9.42 19.85 20.43
CA THR A 6 8.58 18.66 20.50
C THR A 6 7.36 18.95 19.64
N GLY A 7 7.29 18.33 18.45
CA GLY A 7 6.16 18.49 17.54
C GLY A 7 4.82 18.22 18.22
N THR A 8 3.75 18.78 17.66
CA THR A 8 2.40 18.61 18.21
C THR A 8 1.76 17.37 17.58
N THR A 9 1.06 16.54 18.36
CA THR A 9 0.37 15.35 17.84
C THR A 9 -0.68 15.74 16.81
N LYS A 10 -0.55 15.19 15.60
CA LYS A 10 -1.44 15.48 14.46
C LYS A 10 -1.93 14.23 13.72
N GLY A 11 -1.43 13.06 14.09
CA GLY A 11 -1.86 11.79 13.53
C GLY A 11 -3.26 11.42 14.02
N GLN A 12 -4.00 10.73 13.15
CA GLN A 12 -5.28 10.12 13.49
C GLN A 12 -5.40 8.76 12.82
N VAL A 13 -6.17 7.86 13.44
CA VAL A 13 -6.54 6.61 12.79
C VAL A 13 -7.50 6.94 11.66
N ASP A 14 -7.16 6.52 10.44
CA ASP A 14 -8.00 6.73 9.28
C ASP A 14 -9.22 5.80 9.36
N GLY A 15 -10.42 6.35 9.17
CA GLY A 15 -11.66 5.59 9.29
C GLY A 15 -11.77 4.44 8.28
N LYS A 16 -11.15 4.55 7.10
CA LYS A 16 -11.13 3.44 6.12
C LYS A 16 -10.18 2.35 6.58
N PHE A 17 -9.00 2.72 7.09
CA PHE A 17 -8.08 1.77 7.71
C PHE A 17 -8.76 1.01 8.87
N GLU A 18 -9.39 1.72 9.79
CA GLU A 18 -10.12 1.11 10.91
C GLU A 18 -11.23 0.16 10.43
N ALA A 19 -12.04 0.59 9.45
CA ALA A 19 -13.08 -0.25 8.87
C ALA A 19 -12.49 -1.52 8.22
N ARG A 20 -11.33 -1.44 7.56
CA ARG A 20 -10.63 -2.61 7.00
C ARG A 20 -10.20 -3.58 8.08
N ILE A 21 -9.58 -3.09 9.16
CA ILE A 21 -9.13 -3.93 10.28
C ILE A 21 -10.33 -4.64 10.92
N ASN A 22 -11.40 -3.90 11.23
CA ASN A 22 -12.60 -4.47 11.83
C ASN A 22 -13.22 -5.56 10.94
N GLN A 23 -13.29 -5.34 9.62
CA GLN A 23 -13.80 -6.36 8.70
C GLN A 23 -12.87 -7.58 8.64
N LEU A 24 -11.56 -7.39 8.64
CA LEU A 24 -10.58 -8.48 8.65
C LEU A 24 -10.71 -9.35 9.89
N GLU A 25 -10.84 -8.74 11.07
CA GLU A 25 -11.05 -9.45 12.33
C GLU A 25 -12.34 -10.26 12.33
N GLU A 26 -13.46 -9.67 11.90
CA GLU A 26 -14.74 -10.35 11.79
C GLU A 26 -14.65 -11.57 10.85
N ARG A 27 -13.99 -11.40 9.70
CA ARG A 27 -13.84 -12.48 8.72
C ARG A 27 -12.87 -13.56 9.19
N ALA A 28 -11.83 -13.20 9.93
CA ALA A 28 -10.94 -14.18 10.55
C ALA A 28 -11.70 -15.07 11.54
N LYS A 29 -12.57 -14.48 12.38
CA LYS A 29 -13.46 -15.25 13.28
C LYS A 29 -14.37 -16.20 12.52
N LYS A 30 -15.09 -15.69 11.50
CA LYS A 30 -15.96 -16.54 10.65
C LYS A 30 -15.19 -17.68 9.97
N MET A 31 -13.95 -17.43 9.54
CA MET A 31 -13.11 -18.48 8.94
C MET A 31 -12.67 -19.55 9.94
N ALA A 32 -12.40 -19.16 11.20
CA ALA A 32 -12.12 -20.10 12.27
C ALA A 32 -13.35 -20.95 12.60
N GLU A 33 -14.52 -20.30 12.74
CA GLU A 33 -15.80 -20.99 12.99
C GLU A 33 -16.12 -22.02 11.91
N VAL A 34 -16.03 -21.65 10.63
CA VAL A 34 -16.25 -22.60 9.51
C VAL A 34 -15.29 -23.78 9.59
N PHE A 35 -14.02 -23.53 9.94
CA PHE A 35 -13.03 -24.60 10.08
C PHE A 35 -13.35 -25.57 11.22
N GLU A 36 -13.86 -25.06 12.35
CA GLU A 36 -14.20 -25.86 13.53
C GLU A 36 -15.53 -26.61 13.40
N THR A 37 -16.53 -26.01 12.75
CA THR A 37 -17.91 -26.49 12.78
C THR A 37 -18.38 -27.18 11.49
N TYR A 38 -17.89 -26.74 10.33
CA TYR A 38 -18.40 -27.19 9.03
C TYR A 38 -17.26 -27.48 8.05
N MET A 39 -16.70 -28.69 8.12
CA MET A 39 -15.77 -29.18 7.06
C MET A 39 -16.44 -29.33 5.68
N THR A 40 -17.77 -29.21 5.61
CA THR A 40 -18.56 -29.31 4.38
C THR A 40 -18.77 -27.98 3.68
N ASP A 41 -18.58 -26.84 4.37
CA ASP A 41 -18.79 -25.52 3.78
C ASP A 41 -17.49 -24.97 3.18
N TRP A 42 -17.61 -24.37 1.99
CA TRP A 42 -16.48 -23.74 1.33
C TRP A 42 -16.04 -22.51 2.10
N ARG A 43 -14.74 -22.43 2.44
CA ARG A 43 -14.17 -21.24 3.09
C ARG A 43 -14.44 -20.01 2.21
N PRO A 44 -15.18 -19.00 2.70
CA PRO A 44 -15.53 -17.85 1.90
C PRO A 44 -14.28 -17.05 1.53
N TRP A 45 -14.20 -16.63 0.27
CA TRP A 45 -13.11 -15.78 -0.19
C TRP A 45 -13.17 -14.41 0.49
N HIS A 46 -12.02 -13.95 0.98
CA HIS A 46 -11.92 -12.60 1.53
C HIS A 46 -11.87 -11.56 0.40
N THR A 47 -13.01 -10.95 0.13
CA THR A 47 -13.16 -9.80 -0.77
C THR A 47 -13.98 -8.71 -0.07
N PRO A 48 -13.47 -7.46 0.03
CA PRO A 48 -14.22 -6.32 0.56
C PRO A 48 -15.57 -6.19 -0.13
N ASP A 49 -16.61 -5.85 0.62
CA ASP A 49 -17.98 -5.87 0.11
C ASP A 49 -18.18 -4.84 -1.00
N GLU A 50 -17.47 -3.72 -0.93
CA GLU A 50 -17.52 -2.63 -1.91
C GLU A 50 -16.85 -2.98 -3.25
N ILE A 51 -16.12 -4.10 -3.31
CA ILE A 51 -15.37 -4.55 -4.49
C ILE A 51 -16.04 -5.76 -5.16
N LYS A 52 -16.97 -6.43 -4.48
CA LYS A 52 -17.67 -7.61 -5.03
C LYS A 52 -18.37 -7.34 -6.35
N THR A 53 -18.84 -6.12 -6.57
CA THR A 53 -19.56 -5.70 -7.78
C THR A 53 -18.68 -5.00 -8.80
N LYS A 54 -17.39 -4.78 -8.50
CA LYS A 54 -16.46 -4.06 -9.38
C LYS A 54 -15.84 -4.97 -10.42
N GLU A 55 -15.50 -4.37 -11.55
CA GLU A 55 -14.74 -5.05 -12.60
C GLU A 55 -13.31 -5.33 -12.13
N LEU A 56 -12.94 -6.61 -12.08
CA LEU A 56 -11.61 -7.07 -11.63
C LEU A 56 -10.47 -6.66 -12.57
N LEU A 57 -10.78 -6.17 -13.77
CA LEU A 57 -9.79 -5.72 -14.76
C LEU A 57 -9.58 -4.20 -14.73
N ASP A 58 -10.42 -3.45 -13.99
CA ASP A 58 -10.22 -2.02 -13.74
C ASP A 58 -9.15 -1.80 -12.65
N VAL A 59 -7.89 -2.07 -13.02
CA VAL A 59 -6.74 -1.95 -12.11
C VAL A 59 -6.62 -0.55 -11.50
N PRO A 60 -6.84 0.57 -12.23
CA PRO A 60 -6.81 1.91 -11.64
C PRO A 60 -7.91 2.17 -10.60
N GLY A 61 -9.15 1.72 -10.85
CA GLY A 61 -10.29 1.96 -9.96
C GLY A 61 -10.40 1.01 -8.76
N MET A 62 -9.51 0.01 -8.68
CA MET A 62 -9.55 -1.08 -7.71
C MET A 62 -9.25 -0.66 -6.28
N SER A 63 -8.47 0.40 -6.10
CA SER A 63 -8.11 0.95 -4.79
C SER A 63 -9.30 1.66 -4.14
N PHE A 64 -10.23 2.21 -4.92
CA PHE A 64 -11.40 2.88 -4.40
C PHE A 64 -12.58 1.89 -4.27
N PRO A 65 -13.44 1.99 -3.23
CA PRO A 65 -13.28 2.81 -2.04
C PRO A 65 -12.46 2.13 -0.93
N SER A 66 -12.30 0.81 -0.97
CA SER A 66 -11.87 0.02 0.20
C SER A 66 -10.40 0.22 0.60
N TRP A 67 -9.50 0.52 -0.35
CA TRP A 67 -8.06 0.77 -0.11
C TRP A 67 -7.64 2.19 -0.46
N ASP A 68 -8.59 3.14 -0.40
CA ASP A 68 -8.29 4.53 -0.64
C ASP A 68 -7.41 5.09 0.50
N ARG A 69 -6.24 5.60 0.13
CA ARG A 69 -5.23 6.15 1.03
C ARG A 69 -5.08 7.65 0.91
N ASN A 70 -5.94 8.32 0.13
CA ASN A 70 -5.84 9.75 -0.14
C ASN A 70 -5.87 10.58 1.14
N ASN A 71 -6.78 10.27 2.07
CA ASN A 71 -6.87 10.97 3.35
C ASN A 71 -5.59 10.79 4.20
N ILE A 72 -5.08 9.56 4.31
CA ILE A 72 -3.82 9.28 5.03
C ILE A 72 -2.66 10.07 4.43
N ASN A 73 -2.53 10.05 3.10
CA ASN A 73 -1.48 10.76 2.38
C ASN A 73 -1.60 12.28 2.55
N GLN A 74 -2.82 12.80 2.52
CA GLN A 74 -3.10 14.22 2.73
C GLN A 74 -2.69 14.66 4.14
N ILE A 75 -3.11 13.93 5.18
CA ILE A 75 -2.73 14.21 6.57
C ILE A 75 -1.21 14.14 6.73
N TYR A 76 -0.57 13.13 6.13
CA TYR A 76 0.87 12.97 6.15
C TYR A 76 1.60 14.18 5.53
N SER A 77 1.20 14.64 4.34
CA SER A 77 1.86 15.75 3.65
C SER A 77 1.55 17.11 4.26
N GLU A 78 0.29 17.37 4.61
CA GLU A 78 -0.17 18.71 5.00
C GLU A 78 0.03 18.99 6.49
N SER A 79 -0.23 17.99 7.33
CA SER A 79 -0.27 18.16 8.78
C SER A 79 1.00 17.66 9.45
N VAL A 80 1.50 16.48 9.04
CA VAL A 80 2.62 15.82 9.73
C VAL A 80 3.97 16.34 9.27
N LEU A 81 4.25 16.37 7.96
CA LEU A 81 5.50 16.95 7.46
C LEU A 81 5.55 18.46 7.68
N ALA A 82 4.42 19.13 7.40
CA ALA A 82 4.25 20.58 7.42
C ALA A 82 5.29 21.33 6.55
N GLY A 83 4.92 22.52 6.07
CA GLY A 83 5.84 23.36 5.30
C GLY A 83 6.90 24.03 6.21
N PRO A 84 7.91 24.71 5.63
CA PRO A 84 8.78 25.59 6.38
C PRO A 84 7.97 26.52 7.29
N GLU A 85 8.48 26.79 8.50
CA GLU A 85 7.88 27.71 9.48
C GLU A 85 6.56 27.25 10.14
N LYS A 86 6.07 26.04 9.83
CA LYS A 86 4.93 25.43 10.54
C LYS A 86 5.41 24.42 11.58
N GLU A 87 4.73 24.33 12.72
CA GLU A 87 4.96 23.23 13.66
C GLU A 87 4.58 21.90 13.00
N GLY A 88 5.54 20.99 12.87
CA GLY A 88 5.31 19.65 12.34
C GLY A 88 4.60 18.73 13.34
N GLY A 89 4.21 17.56 12.83
CA GLY A 89 3.77 16.45 13.67
C GLY A 89 4.91 15.85 14.49
N THR A 90 4.57 14.91 15.37
CA THR A 90 5.55 14.10 16.09
C THR A 90 6.16 13.01 15.19
N THR A 91 7.29 12.42 15.61
CA THR A 91 7.81 11.20 14.96
C THR A 91 6.81 10.04 15.05
N GLY A 92 6.01 9.99 16.12
CA GLY A 92 4.93 9.00 16.27
C GLY A 92 3.87 9.13 15.17
N ASP A 93 3.48 10.37 14.82
CA ASP A 93 2.51 10.64 13.75
C ASP A 93 3.05 10.18 12.39
N LEU A 94 4.34 10.44 12.10
CA LEU A 94 5.00 10.00 10.86
C LEU A 94 4.95 8.47 10.73
N ILE A 95 5.28 7.75 11.79
CA ILE A 95 5.28 6.29 11.80
C ILE A 95 3.85 5.76 11.65
N ALA A 96 2.90 6.30 12.43
CA ALA A 96 1.51 5.87 12.42
C ALA A 96 0.85 6.06 11.04
N MET A 97 1.06 7.22 10.39
CA MET A 97 0.46 7.46 9.07
C MET A 97 1.06 6.53 8.02
N LYS A 98 2.38 6.33 8.04
CA LYS A 98 3.04 5.40 7.11
C LYS A 98 2.58 3.97 7.30
N TRP A 99 2.46 3.50 8.54
CA TRP A 99 1.96 2.15 8.82
C TRP A 99 0.56 1.90 8.27
N GLN A 100 -0.36 2.85 8.46
CA GLN A 100 -1.71 2.72 7.90
C GLN A 100 -1.67 2.70 6.36
N ALA A 101 -0.95 3.64 5.73
CA ALA A 101 -0.83 3.69 4.28
C ALA A 101 -0.19 2.42 3.69
N ASP A 102 0.85 1.91 4.33
CA ASP A 102 1.59 0.73 3.88
C ASP A 102 0.76 -0.54 4.06
N PHE A 103 0.07 -0.68 5.20
CA PHE A 103 -0.82 -1.81 5.44
C PHE A 103 -1.90 -1.89 4.35
N MET A 104 -2.60 -0.78 4.09
CA MET A 104 -3.63 -0.71 3.06
C MET A 104 -3.08 -1.07 1.67
N ALA A 105 -1.87 -0.60 1.34
CA ALA A 105 -1.19 -0.93 0.09
C ALA A 105 -0.84 -2.41 -0.04
N VAL A 106 -0.37 -3.02 1.06
CA VAL A 106 0.02 -4.43 1.11
C VAL A 106 -1.22 -5.31 1.03
N GLU A 107 -2.29 -4.97 1.75
CA GLU A 107 -3.56 -5.69 1.69
C GLU A 107 -4.13 -5.69 0.27
N GLU A 108 -4.21 -4.51 -0.38
CA GLU A 108 -4.65 -4.37 -1.77
C GLU A 108 -3.80 -5.24 -2.71
N ARG A 109 -2.47 -5.19 -2.59
CA ARG A 109 -1.56 -6.01 -3.42
C ARG A 109 -1.75 -7.50 -3.18
N ALA A 110 -1.95 -7.92 -1.94
CA ALA A 110 -2.19 -9.31 -1.60
C ALA A 110 -3.52 -9.80 -2.21
N TRP A 111 -4.57 -8.98 -2.10
CA TRP A 111 -5.87 -9.28 -2.72
C TRP A 111 -5.77 -9.36 -4.24
N ARG A 112 -5.09 -8.40 -4.89
CA ARG A 112 -4.88 -8.41 -6.35
C ARG A 112 -4.06 -9.59 -6.83
N THR A 113 -3.04 -9.99 -6.09
CA THR A 113 -2.21 -11.15 -6.42
C THR A 113 -3.04 -12.43 -6.36
N ARG A 114 -3.96 -12.52 -5.40
CA ARG A 114 -4.87 -13.66 -5.25
C ARG A 114 -5.90 -13.77 -6.38
N HIS A 115 -6.24 -12.65 -7.02
CA HIS A 115 -7.17 -12.58 -8.17
C HIS A 115 -6.43 -12.39 -9.52
N ALA A 116 -5.11 -12.59 -9.54
CA ALA A 116 -4.33 -12.44 -10.75
C ALA A 116 -4.63 -13.56 -11.75
N SER A 117 -4.73 -13.21 -13.03
CA SER A 117 -4.84 -14.20 -14.11
C SER A 117 -3.58 -15.05 -14.20
N TYR A 118 -3.70 -16.26 -14.76
CA TYR A 118 -2.56 -17.15 -14.99
C TYR A 118 -1.40 -16.46 -15.72
N ALA A 119 -1.71 -15.68 -16.77
CA ALA A 119 -0.71 -14.92 -17.51
C ALA A 119 0.05 -13.93 -16.61
N ARG A 120 -0.65 -13.24 -15.70
CA ARG A 120 -0.04 -12.32 -14.75
C ARG A 120 0.83 -13.06 -13.73
N CYS A 121 0.38 -14.19 -13.21
CA CYS A 121 1.15 -15.04 -12.30
C CYS A 121 2.43 -15.57 -12.97
N MET A 122 2.35 -16.00 -14.23
CA MET A 122 3.50 -16.43 -15.03
C MET A 122 4.51 -15.28 -15.21
N SER A 123 4.05 -14.08 -15.57
CA SER A 123 4.90 -12.90 -15.65
C SER A 123 5.59 -12.57 -14.32
N PHE A 124 4.88 -12.69 -13.19
CA PHE A 124 5.49 -12.51 -11.87
C PHE A 124 6.56 -13.56 -11.57
N MET A 125 6.31 -14.83 -11.90
CA MET A 125 7.29 -15.90 -11.73
C MET A 125 8.55 -15.68 -12.58
N HIS A 126 8.38 -15.40 -13.88
CA HIS A 126 9.50 -15.19 -14.80
C HIS A 126 10.34 -13.97 -14.42
N GLY A 127 9.68 -12.87 -14.02
CA GLY A 127 10.36 -11.68 -13.51
C GLY A 127 11.20 -11.97 -12.25
N ARG A 128 10.61 -12.66 -11.26
CA ARG A 128 11.28 -12.93 -9.98
C ARG A 128 12.40 -13.97 -10.04
N LEU A 129 12.32 -14.94 -10.95
CA LEU A 129 13.34 -16.00 -11.06
C LEU A 129 14.63 -15.46 -11.67
N HIS A 130 14.61 -15.15 -12.96
CA HIS A 130 15.81 -14.72 -13.67
C HIS A 130 15.67 -13.32 -14.30
N GLY A 131 14.44 -12.90 -14.66
CA GLY A 131 14.22 -11.65 -15.38
C GLY A 131 14.79 -10.42 -14.66
N HIS A 132 14.65 -10.35 -13.33
CA HIS A 132 15.20 -9.27 -12.52
C HIS A 132 16.73 -9.30 -12.39
N GLY A 133 17.35 -10.47 -12.51
CA GLY A 133 18.81 -10.65 -12.44
C GLY A 133 19.53 -10.36 -13.76
N LEU A 134 18.79 -10.17 -14.87
CA LEU A 134 19.39 -9.88 -16.18
C LEU A 134 19.92 -8.44 -16.24
N GLN A 135 21.23 -8.28 -16.10
CA GLN A 135 21.88 -6.98 -16.26
C GLN A 135 21.54 -6.36 -17.63
N LYS A 136 21.29 -5.06 -17.65
CA LYS A 136 20.93 -4.24 -18.83
C LYS A 136 19.59 -4.57 -19.50
N LYS A 137 18.87 -5.59 -19.03
CA LYS A 137 17.57 -6.00 -19.57
C LYS A 137 16.48 -6.07 -18.50
N SER A 138 16.85 -6.10 -17.22
CA SER A 138 15.92 -6.11 -16.11
C SER A 138 15.33 -4.74 -15.84
N VAL A 139 14.17 -4.73 -15.20
CA VAL A 139 13.55 -3.50 -14.68
C VAL A 139 14.47 -2.73 -13.72
N PHE A 140 15.32 -3.42 -12.96
CA PHE A 140 16.31 -2.78 -12.08
C PHE A 140 17.39 -2.06 -12.86
N SER A 141 17.83 -2.65 -13.98
CA SER A 141 18.78 -1.99 -14.88
C SER A 141 18.14 -0.75 -15.49
N PHE A 142 16.90 -0.86 -15.98
CA PHE A 142 16.14 0.28 -16.48
C PHE A 142 16.03 1.42 -15.46
N PHE A 143 15.66 1.13 -14.19
CA PHE A 143 15.57 2.16 -13.17
C PHE A 143 16.93 2.82 -12.87
N LYS A 144 17.99 2.01 -12.72
CA LYS A 144 19.33 2.52 -12.49
C LYS A 144 19.79 3.43 -13.63
N ASP A 145 19.59 3.00 -14.87
CA ASP A 145 20.01 3.73 -16.06
C ASP A 145 19.22 5.04 -16.22
N ASN A 146 17.92 5.06 -15.91
CA ASN A 146 17.12 6.30 -15.93
C ASN A 146 17.53 7.27 -14.83
N VAL A 147 17.77 6.81 -13.61
CA VAL A 147 18.26 7.67 -12.52
C VAL A 147 19.60 8.30 -12.91
N GLN A 148 20.52 7.50 -13.44
CA GLN A 148 21.81 8.02 -13.92
C GLN A 148 21.62 9.03 -15.05
N THR A 149 20.76 8.74 -16.03
CA THR A 149 20.45 9.65 -17.14
C THR A 149 19.94 11.00 -16.64
N HIS A 150 19.06 11.02 -15.63
CA HIS A 150 18.55 12.27 -15.04
C HIS A 150 19.61 13.03 -14.25
N ILE A 151 20.51 12.33 -13.54
CA ILE A 151 21.66 12.96 -12.87
C ILE A 151 22.57 13.64 -13.90
N ASP A 152 22.90 12.92 -14.97
CA ASP A 152 23.81 13.43 -16.02
C ASP A 152 23.19 14.63 -16.76
N ALA A 153 21.88 14.55 -17.07
CA ALA A 153 21.15 15.66 -17.70
C ALA A 153 21.05 16.89 -16.79
N GLY A 154 20.94 16.71 -15.47
CA GLY A 154 20.94 17.81 -14.49
C GLY A 154 22.32 18.45 -14.31
N GLY A 155 23.40 17.68 -14.46
CA GLY A 155 24.78 18.18 -14.37
C GLY A 155 25.27 18.93 -15.61
N ALA A 156 24.68 18.69 -16.78
CA ALA A 156 25.05 19.35 -18.04
C ALA A 156 24.49 20.78 -18.21
N GLY A 157 23.66 21.24 -17.28
CA GLY A 157 23.04 22.57 -17.29
C GLY A 157 23.67 23.62 -16.37
N GLY A 158 24.85 23.34 -15.81
CA GLY A 158 25.60 24.24 -14.92
C GLY A 158 26.84 24.85 -15.57
#